data_AF-A0A8T5LCQ5-F1
#
_entry.id   AF-A0A8T5LCQ5-F1
#
_cell.length_a   1.000
_cell.length_b   1.000
_cell.length_c   1.000
_cell.angle_alpha   90.00
_cell.angle_beta   90.00
_cell.angle_gamma   90.00
#
_symmetry.space_group_name_H-M   'P 1'
#
loop_
_entity.id
_entity.type
_entity.pdbx_description
1 polymer ?
#
loop_
_entity_poly.entity_id
_entity_poly.type
_entity_poly.pdbx_seq_one_letter_code
_entity_poly.pdbx_strand_id
1 'polypeptide(L)'
;MAKKASYPSTKRFGSKYGKRLRDKYGSIESEQRKKHICPYCHYEQVKRLAIGIWNCKKCGAKFTSKAYTVSKISPIKIEVEKE
;
A
#
# COMPACT_ATOMS: atom_id res chain seq x y z
N MET A 1 17.25 -19.20 -18.09
CA MET A 1 16.99 -19.21 -16.62
C MET A 1 15.87 -18.23 -16.30
N ALA A 2 14.81 -18.63 -15.58
CA ALA A 2 13.71 -17.72 -15.25
C ALA A 2 14.16 -16.67 -14.21
N LYS A 3 13.95 -15.39 -14.50
CA LYS A 3 14.17 -14.28 -13.56
C LYS A 3 13.16 -14.42 -12.41
N LYS A 4 13.60 -14.87 -11.25
CA LYS A 4 12.75 -14.99 -10.05
C LYS A 4 12.63 -13.61 -9.40
N ALA A 5 11.39 -13.14 -9.19
CA ALA A 5 11.13 -11.93 -8.41
C ALA A 5 11.79 -12.06 -7.03
N SER A 6 12.56 -11.05 -6.62
CA SER A 6 13.26 -11.00 -5.34
C SER A 6 13.13 -9.60 -4.78
N TYR A 7 12.58 -9.50 -3.57
CA TYR A 7 12.32 -8.22 -2.91
C TYR A 7 13.46 -7.90 -1.93
N PRO A 8 14.12 -6.73 -2.04
CA PRO A 8 15.22 -6.36 -1.15
C PRO A 8 14.81 -6.29 0.32
N SER A 9 13.60 -5.81 0.62
CA SER A 9 13.11 -5.66 2.00
C SER A 9 12.96 -7.00 2.72
N THR A 10 12.61 -8.04 1.97
CA THR A 10 12.40 -9.39 2.47
C THR A 10 13.72 -10.11 2.81
N LYS A 11 14.89 -9.53 2.47
CA LYS A 11 16.21 -10.09 2.85
C LYS A 11 16.43 -10.09 4.36
N ARG A 12 15.80 -9.18 5.12
CA ARG A 12 15.90 -9.12 6.60
C ARG A 12 15.50 -10.41 7.32
N PHE A 13 14.70 -11.24 6.66
CA PHE A 13 14.21 -12.50 7.25
C PHE A 13 15.23 -13.65 7.18
N GLY A 14 16.35 -13.49 6.48
CA GLY A 14 17.39 -14.52 6.38
C GLY A 14 16.87 -15.81 5.72
N SER A 15 17.07 -16.95 6.37
CA SER A 15 16.58 -18.28 5.94
C SER A 15 15.14 -18.58 6.35
N LYS A 16 14.50 -17.74 7.17
CA LYS A 16 13.19 -18.02 7.79
C LYS A 16 12.01 -17.85 6.83
N TYR A 17 10.88 -18.49 7.15
CA TYR A 17 9.54 -18.35 6.54
C TYR A 17 9.38 -18.86 5.09
N GLY A 18 10.43 -19.36 4.45
CA GLY A 18 10.34 -19.94 3.11
C GLY A 18 10.06 -18.93 1.99
N LYS A 19 10.25 -19.34 0.73
CA LYS A 19 10.24 -18.42 -0.41
C LYS A 19 8.85 -17.83 -0.73
N ARG A 20 7.80 -18.67 -0.78
CA ARG A 20 6.46 -18.24 -1.21
C ARG A 20 5.87 -17.14 -0.32
N LEU A 21 6.01 -17.28 1.00
CA LEU A 21 5.54 -16.28 1.96
C LEU A 21 6.34 -14.98 1.84
N ARG A 22 7.65 -15.09 1.64
CA ARG A 22 8.56 -13.96 1.42
C ARG A 22 8.21 -13.17 0.15
N ASP A 23 7.90 -13.85 -0.94
CA ASP A 23 7.51 -13.20 -2.20
C ASP A 23 6.18 -12.45 -2.04
N LYS A 24 5.17 -13.06 -1.41
CA LYS A 24 3.88 -12.41 -1.11
C LYS A 24 4.02 -11.21 -0.16
N TYR A 25 4.85 -11.34 0.86
CA TYR A 25 5.09 -10.25 1.80
C TYR A 25 5.83 -9.09 1.11
N GLY A 26 6.84 -9.42 0.30
CA GLY A 26 7.63 -8.44 -0.44
C GLY A 26 6.79 -7.65 -1.44
N SER A 27 5.82 -8.27 -2.12
CA SER A 27 4.91 -7.56 -3.02
C SER A 27 4.09 -6.52 -2.27
N ILE A 28 3.47 -6.90 -1.14
CA ILE A 28 2.66 -6.00 -0.31
C ILE A 28 3.51 -4.87 0.29
N GLU A 29 4.68 -5.18 0.83
CA GLU A 29 5.57 -4.17 1.42
C GLU A 29 6.12 -3.21 0.36
N SER A 30 6.39 -3.71 -0.86
CA SER A 30 6.82 -2.88 -1.97
C SER A 30 5.75 -1.89 -2.39
N GLU A 31 4.47 -2.31 -2.44
CA GLU A 31 3.35 -1.43 -2.74
C GLU A 31 3.13 -0.40 -1.64
N GLN A 32 3.13 -0.83 -0.39
CA GLN A 32 2.94 0.05 0.78
C GLN A 32 4.00 1.16 0.87
N ARG A 33 5.25 0.86 0.50
CA ARG A 33 6.37 1.82 0.58
C ARG A 33 6.47 2.74 -0.63
N LYS A 34 5.71 2.50 -1.71
CA LYS A 34 5.68 3.41 -2.86
C LYS A 34 5.15 4.78 -2.41
N LYS A 35 5.64 5.82 -3.09
CA LYS A 35 5.01 7.14 -2.98
C LYS A 35 3.70 7.06 -3.77
N HIS A 36 2.62 7.52 -3.15
CA HIS A 36 1.32 7.57 -3.80
C HIS A 36 0.92 9.00 -4.14
N ILE A 37 0.04 9.12 -5.12
CA ILE A 37 -0.60 10.37 -5.52
C ILE A 37 -1.57 10.80 -4.41
N CYS A 38 -1.46 12.05 -3.98
CA CYS A 38 -2.39 12.63 -3.01
C CYS A 38 -3.75 12.95 -3.67
N PRO A 39 -4.89 12.63 -3.05
CA PRO A 39 -6.20 12.99 -3.58
C PRO A 39 -6.50 14.49 -3.56
N TYR A 40 -5.81 15.26 -2.69
CA TYR A 40 -6.03 16.70 -2.55
C TYR A 40 -5.12 17.50 -3.49
N CYS A 41 -3.80 17.30 -3.39
CA CYS A 41 -2.83 18.10 -4.15
C CYS A 41 -2.27 17.41 -5.40
N HIS A 42 -2.62 16.14 -5.64
CA HIS A 42 -2.20 15.37 -6.83
C HIS A 42 -0.68 15.16 -6.98
N TYR A 43 0.11 15.45 -5.94
CA TYR A 43 1.54 15.16 -5.90
C TYR A 43 1.85 13.77 -5.33
N GLU A 44 2.88 13.12 -5.87
CA GLU A 44 3.40 11.82 -5.42
C GLU A 44 4.30 11.93 -4.18
N GLN A 45 3.76 12.45 -3.08
CA GLN A 45 4.50 12.60 -1.82
C GLN A 45 3.75 12.08 -0.59
N VAL A 46 2.77 11.20 -0.81
CA VAL A 46 2.05 10.55 0.28
C VAL A 46 2.91 9.45 0.90
N LYS A 47 2.97 9.41 2.24
CA LYS A 47 3.57 8.34 3.03
C LYS A 47 2.58 7.81 4.06
N ARG A 48 2.68 6.52 4.35
CA ARG A 48 1.88 5.87 5.40
C ARG A 48 2.40 6.28 6.78
N LEU A 49 1.49 6.67 7.68
CA LEU A 49 1.80 6.88 9.10
C LEU A 49 1.44 5.65 9.93
N ALA A 50 0.21 5.16 9.80
CA ALA A 50 -0.29 3.99 10.49
C ALA A 50 -1.09 3.11 9.52
N ILE A 51 -1.64 1.98 9.99
CA ILE A 51 -2.59 1.21 9.18
C ILE A 51 -3.76 2.12 8.78
N GLY A 52 -4.01 2.25 7.49
CA GLY A 52 -5.12 3.04 6.94
C GLY A 52 -4.98 4.56 7.06
N ILE A 53 -4.00 5.09 7.80
CA ILE A 53 -3.75 6.54 7.95
C ILE A 53 -2.55 6.95 7.10
N TRP A 54 -2.79 7.91 6.21
CA TRP A 54 -1.81 8.40 5.25
C TRP A 54 -1.61 9.91 5.40
N ASN A 55 -0.39 10.37 5.15
CA ASN A 55 -0.02 11.77 5.25
C ASN A 55 0.69 12.23 3.97
N CYS A 56 0.22 13.33 3.39
CA CYS A 56 0.93 13.99 2.30
C CYS A 56 1.96 14.97 2.85
N LYS A 57 3.24 14.79 2.47
CA LYS A 57 4.29 15.73 2.89
C LYS A 57 4.16 17.14 2.29
N LYS A 58 3.50 17.28 1.14
CA LYS A 58 3.39 18.56 0.45
C LYS A 58 2.31 19.46 1.05
N CYS A 59 1.09 18.96 1.18
CA CYS A 59 -0.04 19.74 1.70
C CYS A 59 -0.32 19.51 3.19
N GLY A 60 0.38 18.58 3.85
CA GLY A 60 0.17 18.26 5.27
C GLY A 60 -1.14 17.51 5.57
N ALA A 61 -1.95 17.22 4.56
CA ALA A 61 -3.23 16.53 4.74
C ALA A 61 -3.02 15.10 5.25
N LYS A 62 -3.70 14.78 6.36
CA LYS A 62 -3.83 13.42 6.91
C LYS A 62 -5.20 12.88 6.52
N PHE A 63 -5.24 11.70 5.92
CA PHE A 63 -6.49 11.11 5.45
C PHE A 63 -6.51 9.60 5.61
N THR A 64 -7.72 9.03 5.58
CA THR A 64 -7.96 7.59 5.68
C THR A 64 -8.03 6.96 4.29
N SER A 65 -7.39 5.81 4.11
CA SER A 65 -7.53 4.98 2.91
C SER A 65 -7.22 3.51 3.21
N LYS A 66 -7.02 2.66 2.19
CA LYS A 66 -6.77 1.23 2.42
C LYS A 66 -5.48 1.01 3.22
N ALA A 67 -5.35 -0.17 3.80
CA ALA A 67 -4.22 -0.52 4.67
C ALA A 67 -2.87 -0.44 3.94
N TYR A 68 -2.78 -0.95 2.71
CA TYR A 68 -1.53 -1.07 1.96
C TYR A 68 -1.47 -0.22 0.68
N THR A 69 -2.60 0.37 0.26
CA THR A 69 -2.70 1.14 -0.97
C THR A 69 -3.53 2.41 -0.80
N VAL A 70 -3.13 3.47 -1.51
CA VAL A 70 -3.89 4.72 -1.59
C VAL A 70 -4.71 4.68 -2.88
N SER A 71 -5.70 3.80 -2.93
CA SER A 71 -6.66 3.75 -4.05
C SER A 71 -7.92 4.51 -3.66
N LYS A 72 -8.57 5.16 -4.63
CA LYS A 72 -9.95 5.61 -4.48
C LYS A 72 -10.79 4.43 -3.99
N ILE A 73 -11.63 4.67 -2.98
CA ILE A 73 -12.60 3.70 -2.50
C ILE A 73 -13.42 3.25 -3.72
N SER A 74 -13.37 1.96 -4.04
CA SER A 74 -14.36 1.39 -4.95
C SER A 74 -15.72 1.64 -4.30
N PRO A 75 -16.69 2.25 -5.00
CA PRO A 75 -17.99 2.52 -4.41
C PRO A 75 -18.50 1.20 -3.83
N ILE A 76 -18.73 1.20 -2.52
CA ILE A 76 -19.56 0.18 -1.89
C ILE A 76 -20.88 0.30 -2.65
N LYS A 77 -21.34 -0.77 -3.30
CA LYS A 77 -22.72 -0.77 -3.78
C LYS A 77 -23.58 -0.53 -2.55
N ILE A 78 -24.16 0.66 -2.46
CA ILE A 78 -25.20 0.95 -1.48
C ILE A 78 -26.43 0.21 -2.01
N GLU A 79 -26.52 -1.09 -1.72
CA GLU A 79 -27.77 -1.84 -1.83
C GLU A 79 -28.50 -1.69 -0.50
N VAL A 80 -28.89 -0.45 -0.18
CA VAL A 80 -29.88 -0.15 0.88
C VAL A 80 -30.61 1.12 0.44
N GLU A 81 -31.61 0.97 -0.42
CA GLU A 81 -32.78 1.85 -0.51
C GLU A 81 -33.73 1.29 -1.58
N LYS A 82 -34.93 0.89 -1.14
CA LYS A 82 -36.08 0.29 -1.85
C LYS A 82 -36.15 -1.24 -1.86
N GLU A 83 -36.59 -1.80 -0.72
CA GLU A 83 -37.93 -2.38 -0.56
C GLU A 83 -38.36 -2.25 0.91
#